data_AF-I0KWG2-F1
#
_entry.id   AF-I0KWG2-F1
#
_cell.length_a   1.000
_cell.length_b   1.000
_cell.length_c   1.000
_cell.angle_alpha   90.00
_cell.angle_beta   90.00
_cell.angle_gamma   90.00
#
_symmetry.space_group_name_H-M   'P 1'
#
loop_
_entity.id
_entity.type
_entity.pdbx_description
1 polymer ?
#
loop_
_entity_poly.entity_id
_entity_poly.type
_entity_poly.pdbx_seq_one_letter_code
_entity_poly.pdbx_strand_id
1 'polypeptide(L)' 'MGFRELPVTHAHAIAAGRLPPHHRDPFDRMLVAQAITENLTLASRDASVALYDVDVLKV' A
#
# COMPACT_ATOMS: atom_id res chain seq x y z
N MET A 1 21.02 12.68 0.26
CA MET A 1 19.81 12.09 0.88
C MET A 1 18.79 11.94 -0.23
N GLY A 2 18.18 10.78 -0.39
CA GLY A 2 17.28 10.46 -1.49
C GLY A 2 16.37 9.30 -1.13
N PHE A 3 15.57 8.83 -2.08
CA PHE A 3 14.68 7.70 -1.86
C PHE A 3 15.40 6.38 -2.13
N ARG A 4 15.08 5.35 -1.33
CA ARG A 4 15.43 3.96 -1.63
C ARG A 4 14.27 3.32 -2.33
N GLU A 5 14.48 2.90 -3.58
CA GLU A 5 13.47 2.15 -4.32
C GLU A 5 13.22 0.78 -3.67
N LEU A 6 11.96 0.35 -3.67
CA LEU A 6 11.53 -0.96 -3.20
C LEU A 6 10.92 -1.71 -4.39
N PRO A 7 11.46 -2.87 -4.78
CA PRO A 7 10.90 -3.65 -5.87
C PRO A 7 9.53 -4.22 -5.48
N VAL A 8 8.62 -4.25 -6.43
CA VAL A 8 7.36 -4.99 -6.27
C VAL A 8 7.64 -6.48 -6.42
N THR A 9 7.24 -7.28 -5.44
CA THR A 9 7.44 -8.74 -5.43
C THR A 9 6.12 -9.48 -5.66
N HIS A 10 6.21 -10.77 -5.95
CA HIS A 10 5.03 -11.64 -6.01
C HIS A 10 4.25 -11.67 -4.68
N ALA A 11 4.94 -11.52 -3.53
CA ALA A 11 4.27 -11.45 -2.24
C ALA A 11 3.34 -10.22 -2.15
N HIS A 12 3.80 -9.06 -2.66
CA HIS A 12 2.97 -7.84 -2.73
C HIS A 12 1.77 -8.05 -3.64
N ALA A 13 1.96 -8.69 -4.79
CA ALA A 13 0.86 -8.97 -5.73
C ALA A 13 -0.21 -9.91 -5.12
N ILE A 14 0.20 -10.97 -4.43
CA ILE A 14 -0.72 -11.89 -3.74
C ILE A 14 -1.46 -11.15 -2.62
N ALA A 15 -0.77 -10.33 -1.83
CA ALA A 15 -1.38 -9.52 -0.78
C ALA A 15 -2.41 -8.53 -1.37
N ALA A 16 -2.05 -7.81 -2.45
CA ALA A 16 -2.94 -6.86 -3.12
C ALA A 16 -4.21 -7.52 -3.68
N GLY A 17 -4.11 -8.76 -4.16
CA GLY A 17 -5.27 -9.54 -4.62
C GLY A 17 -6.21 -10.00 -3.51
N ARG A 18 -5.76 -9.99 -2.25
CA ARG A 18 -6.55 -10.37 -1.07
C ARG A 18 -7.19 -9.17 -0.35
N LEU A 19 -6.78 -7.95 -0.69
CA LEU A 19 -7.32 -6.75 -0.06
C LEU A 19 -8.80 -6.55 -0.43
N PRO A 20 -9.62 -6.03 0.50
CA PRO A 20 -10.98 -5.59 0.18
C PRO A 20 -10.99 -4.59 -0.97
N PRO A 21 -12.02 -4.57 -1.82
CA PRO A 21 -12.05 -3.75 -3.03
C PRO A 21 -12.44 -2.28 -2.76
N HIS A 22 -11.75 -1.59 -1.84
CA HIS A 22 -12.02 -0.17 -1.56
C HIS A 22 -11.49 0.75 -2.68
N HIS A 23 -10.36 0.39 -3.30
CA HIS A 23 -9.83 1.07 -4.50
C HIS A 23 -10.13 0.25 -5.75
N ARG A 24 -10.52 0.93 -6.83
CA ARG A 24 -10.62 0.33 -8.17
C ARG A 24 -9.25 0.20 -8.83
N ASP A 25 -8.38 1.18 -8.63
CA ASP A 25 -7.02 1.16 -9.17
C ASP A 25 -6.21 0.01 -8.54
N PRO A 26 -5.70 -0.94 -9.34
CA PRO A 26 -4.85 -2.01 -8.82
C PRO A 26 -3.53 -1.50 -8.24
N PHE A 27 -3.03 -0.34 -8.66
CA PHE A 27 -1.78 0.22 -8.16
C PHE A 27 -1.92 0.78 -6.74
N ASP A 28 -3.05 1.43 -6.40
CA ASP A 28 -3.33 1.85 -5.02
C ASP A 28 -3.35 0.66 -4.06
N ARG A 29 -3.98 -0.44 -4.49
CA ARG A 29 -3.98 -1.70 -3.71
C ARG A 29 -2.58 -2.30 -3.62
N MET A 30 -1.74 -2.15 -4.65
CA MET A 30 -0.34 -2.59 -4.61
C MET A 30 0.47 -1.79 -3.59
N LEU A 31 0.31 -0.46 -3.53
CA LEU A 31 1.00 0.39 -2.56
C LEU A 31 0.61 0.03 -1.12
N VAL A 32 -0.69 -0.17 -0.87
CA VAL A 32 -1.20 -0.64 0.43
C VAL A 32 -0.60 -2.01 0.78
N ALA A 33 -0.67 -2.97 -0.15
CA ALA A 33 -0.19 -4.32 0.09
C ALA A 33 1.32 -4.37 0.35
N GLN A 34 2.10 -3.58 -0.37
CA GLN A 34 3.54 -3.47 -0.15
C GLN A 34 3.84 -2.85 1.22
N ALA A 35 3.13 -1.79 1.62
CA ALA A 35 3.29 -1.19 2.94
C ALA A 35 2.96 -2.19 4.08
N ILE A 36 1.87 -2.95 3.94
CA ILE A 36 1.51 -4.00 4.91
C ILE A 36 2.59 -5.10 4.95
N THR A 37 3.03 -5.60 3.79
CA THR A 37 3.98 -6.72 3.70
C THR A 37 5.35 -6.36 4.25
N GLU A 38 5.80 -5.13 4.04
CA GLU A 38 7.11 -4.62 4.47
C GLU A 38 7.05 -3.93 5.85
N ASN A 39 5.86 -3.93 6.50
CA ASN A 39 5.61 -3.27 7.79
C ASN A 39 6.02 -1.78 7.79
N LEU A 40 5.51 -1.04 6.80
CA LEU A 40 5.79 0.38 6.56
C LEU A 40 4.53 1.24 6.73
N THR A 41 4.74 2.52 7.03
CA THR A 41 3.69 3.54 7.00
C THR A 41 3.54 4.11 5.58
N LEU A 42 2.31 4.14 5.07
CA LEU A 42 2.00 4.69 3.75
C LEU A 42 1.68 6.18 3.85
N ALA A 43 2.51 7.01 3.21
CA ALA A 43 2.24 8.45 3.09
C ALA A 43 1.22 8.71 1.97
N SER A 44 0.06 9.28 2.28
CA SER A 44 -1.00 9.53 1.30
C SER A 44 -1.88 10.74 1.63
N ARG A 45 -2.44 11.36 0.58
CA ARG A 45 -3.55 12.33 0.66
C ARG A 45 -4.92 11.67 0.53
N ASP A 46 -4.95 10.43 0.07
CA ASP A 46 -6.18 9.68 -0.09
C ASP A 46 -6.64 9.15 1.27
N ALA A 47 -7.75 9.69 1.77
CA ALA A 47 -8.33 9.29 3.04
C ALA A 47 -8.89 7.85 3.02
N SER A 48 -9.19 7.29 1.86
CA SER A 48 -9.72 5.93 1.73
C SER A 48 -8.66 4.85 1.93
N VAL A 49 -7.36 5.20 1.95
CA VAL A 49 -6.27 4.30 2.37
C VAL A 49 -6.47 3.82 3.81
N ALA A 50 -7.05 4.66 4.68
CA ALA A 50 -7.34 4.29 6.07
C ALA A 50 -8.47 3.25 6.22
N LEU A 51 -9.13 2.85 5.11
CA LEU A 51 -10.07 1.73 5.11
C LEU A 51 -9.36 0.37 5.11
N TYR A 52 -8.07 0.33 4.79
CA TYR A 52 -7.23 -0.86 4.95
C TYR A 52 -6.54 -0.85 6.31
N ASP A 53 -6.19 -2.03 6.80
CA ASP A 53 -5.41 -2.22 8.04
C ASP A 53 -3.92 -1.92 7.78
N VAL A 54 -3.60 -0.65 7.58
CA VAL A 54 -2.24 -0.15 7.30
C VAL A 54 -2.02 1.19 8.02
N ASP A 55 -0.80 1.43 8.50
CA ASP A 55 -0.44 2.71 9.08
C ASP A 55 -0.38 3.80 8.00
N VAL A 56 -0.99 4.96 8.27
CA VAL A 56 -1.08 6.06 7.31
C VAL A 56 -0.49 7.35 7.87
N LEU A 57 0.42 7.95 7.12
CA LEU A 57 0.89 9.33 7.33
C LEU A 57 0.16 10.26 6.36
N LYS A 58 -0.58 11.24 6.88
CA LYS A 58 -1.22 12.27 6.05
C LYS A 58 -0.17 13.28 5.57
N VAL A 59 -0.16 13.59 4.27
CA VAL A 59 0.79 14.51 3.60
C VAL A 59 0.11 15.56 2.72
#